data_AF-A0A1M6CX51-F1
#
_entry.id   AF-A0A1M6CX51-F1
#
_cell.length_a   1.000
_cell.length_b   1.000
_cell.length_c   1.000
_cell.angle_alpha   90.00
_cell.angle_beta   90.00
_cell.angle_gamma   90.00
#
_symmetry.space_group_name_H-M   'P 1'
#
loop_
_entity.id
_entity.type
_entity.pdbx_description
1 polymer ?
#
loop_
_entity_poly.entity_id
_entity_poly.type
_entity_poly.pdbx_seq_one_letter_code
_entity_poly.pdbx_strand_id
1 'polypeptide(L)'
;MDLKTYFLYLAVMSGVTYLLRAIPFILLKGEITSPFWKSFLAYIPYTVLSAMTVPAIFYATDNIISGVLALVTAVIASLLGRGLVVVAAIACITVLAADSAMLVM
;
A
#
# COMPACT_ATOMS: atom_id res chain seq x y z
N MET A 1 26.43 6.18 -20.76
CA MET A 1 26.21 7.21 -19.71
C MET A 1 27.35 7.11 -18.73
N ASP A 2 28.11 8.19 -18.54
CA ASP A 2 29.32 8.19 -17.71
C ASP A 2 29.04 7.74 -16.27
N LEU A 3 29.83 6.77 -15.80
CA LEU A 3 29.74 6.20 -14.45
C LEU A 3 29.82 7.29 -13.35
N LYS A 4 30.57 8.36 -13.66
CA LYS A 4 30.73 9.54 -12.82
C LYS A 4 29.41 10.31 -12.63
N THR A 5 28.64 10.45 -13.71
CA THR A 5 27.32 11.10 -13.70
C THR A 5 26.30 10.22 -12.98
N TYR A 6 26.37 8.89 -13.15
CA TYR A 6 25.52 7.96 -12.42
C TYR A 6 25.78 8.01 -10.90
N PHE A 7 27.05 8.03 -10.48
CA PHE A 7 27.41 8.14 -9.06
C PHE A 7 26.97 9.47 -8.45
N LEU A 8 27.08 10.57 -9.21
CA LEU A 8 26.60 11.89 -8.80
C LEU A 8 25.07 11.89 -8.62
N TYR A 9 24.32 11.32 -9.57
CA TYR A 9 22.86 11.19 -9.46
C TYR A 9 22.45 10.30 -8.29
N LEU A 10 23.15 9.19 -8.06
CA LEU A 10 22.91 8.30 -6.93
C LEU A 10 23.13 9.02 -5.58
N ALA A 11 24.22 9.79 -5.47
CA ALA A 11 24.53 10.57 -4.27
C ALA A 11 23.49 11.68 -4.02
N VAL A 12 23.07 12.38 -5.06
CA VAL A 12 22.03 13.43 -4.95
C VAL A 12 20.67 12.81 -4.60
N MET A 13 20.28 11.73 -5.27
CA MET A 13 18.99 11.08 -5.02
C MET A 13 18.92 10.45 -3.63
N SER A 14 19.98 9.77 -3.19
CA SER A 14 20.06 9.23 -1.82
C SER A 14 20.08 10.34 -0.78
N GLY A 15 20.83 11.43 -1.00
CA GLY A 15 20.88 12.59 -0.11
C GLY A 15 19.52 13.26 0.05
N VAL A 16 18.83 13.57 -1.06
CA VAL A 16 17.49 14.19 -1.03
C VAL A 16 16.45 13.25 -0.40
N THR A 17 16.47 11.95 -0.73
CA THR A 17 15.51 10.98 -0.17
C THR A 17 15.69 10.81 1.34
N TYR A 18 16.94 10.77 1.80
CA TYR A 18 17.24 10.69 3.23
C TYR A 18 16.85 11.96 3.97
N LEU A 19 17.15 13.14 3.41
CA LEU A 19 16.71 14.41 4.02
C LEU A 19 15.19 14.45 4.15
N LEU A 20 14.45 14.17 3.07
CA LEU A 20 12.99 14.23 3.06
C LEU A 20 12.33 13.19 3.99
N ARG A 21 12.96 12.04 4.25
CA ARG A 21 12.45 11.04 5.21
C ARG A 21 12.90 11.30 6.65
N ALA A 22 14.10 11.84 6.85
CA ALA A 22 14.63 12.14 8.17
C ALA A 22 14.01 13.40 8.77
N ILE A 23 13.70 14.41 7.95
CA ILE A 23 13.02 15.65 8.36
C ILE A 23 11.70 15.37 9.11
N PRO A 24 10.73 14.61 8.57
CA PRO A 24 9.50 14.32 9.29
C PRO A 24 9.79 13.53 10.56
N PHE A 25 10.76 12.60 10.54
CA PHE A 25 11.13 11.81 11.72
C PHE A 25 11.75 12.66 12.85
N ILE A 26 12.50 13.70 12.50
CA ILE A 26 13.11 14.64 13.46
C ILE A 26 12.07 15.62 14.01
N LEU A 27 11.15 16.13 13.16
CA LEU A 27 10.11 17.07 13.57
C LEU A 27 9.02 16.41 14.42
N LEU A 28 8.69 15.14 14.15
CA LEU A 28 7.76 14.33 14.95
C LEU A 28 8.32 13.91 16.33
N LYS A 29 9.62 14.13 16.59
CA LYS A 29 10.29 13.67 17.82
C LYS A 29 10.10 14.63 19.01
N GLY A 30 9.55 15.82 18.79
CA GLY A 30 9.14 16.70 19.89
C GLY A 30 7.91 16.11 20.59
N GLU A 31 7.96 15.98 21.91
CA GLU A 31 6.82 15.50 22.70
C GLU A 31 5.56 16.30 22.38
N ILE A 32 4.70 15.75 21.53
CA ILE A 32 3.39 16.36 21.28
C ILE A 32 2.52 16.02 22.49
N THR A 33 2.50 16.95 23.45
CA THR A 33 1.64 17.01 24.63
C THR A 33 0.19 17.33 24.24
N SER A 34 -0.36 16.55 23.29
CA SER A 34 -1.75 16.64 22.86
C SER A 34 -2.20 15.30 22.24
N PRO A 35 -3.20 14.60 22.82
CA PRO A 35 -3.71 13.33 22.29
C PRO A 35 -4.29 13.45 20.87
N PHE A 36 -4.67 14.66 20.44
CA PHE A 36 -5.27 14.91 19.13
C PHE A 36 -4.25 14.75 18.00
N TRP A 37 -3.09 15.40 18.10
CA TRP A 37 -2.06 15.35 17.06
C TRP A 37 -1.40 13.97 16.93
N LYS A 38 -1.23 13.25 18.04
CA LYS A 38 -0.71 11.88 18.02
C LYS A 38 -1.69 10.92 17.33
N SER A 39 -2.98 11.05 17.63
CA SER A 39 -4.01 10.21 17.02
C SER A 39 -4.20 10.54 15.54
N PHE A 40 -4.18 11.83 15.17
CA PHE A 40 -4.32 12.28 13.80
C PHE A 40 -3.15 11.79 12.92
N LEU A 41 -1.91 11.97 13.39
CA LEU A 41 -0.72 11.62 12.62
C LEU A 41 -0.49 10.10 12.52
N ALA A 42 -0.93 9.33 13.53
CA ALA A 42 -0.95 7.86 13.45
C ALA A 42 -2.03 7.33 12.49
N TYR A 43 -3.18 8.01 12.36
CA TYR A 43 -4.27 7.58 11.48
C TYR A 43 -4.08 7.98 10.02
N ILE A 44 -3.39 9.10 9.73
CA ILE A 44 -3.12 9.58 8.35
C ILE A 44 -2.50 8.49 7.46
N PRO A 45 -1.37 7.85 7.79
CA PRO A 45 -0.75 6.89 6.89
C PRO A 45 -1.63 5.66 6.65
N TYR A 46 -2.36 5.21 7.67
CA TYR A 46 -3.26 4.05 7.55
C TYR A 46 -4.46 4.38 6.67
N THR A 47 -5.11 5.53 6.89
CA THR A 47 -6.24 6.00 6.08
C THR A 47 -5.85 6.28 4.64
N VAL A 48 -4.68 6.88 4.41
CA VAL A 48 -4.14 7.10 3.06
C VAL A 48 -3.82 5.77 2.37
N LEU A 49 -3.19 4.81 3.06
CA LEU A 49 -2.92 3.49 2.48
C LEU A 49 -4.22 2.77 2.07
N SER A 50 -5.26 2.83 2.91
CA SER A 50 -6.59 2.30 2.58
C SER A 50 -7.22 3.06 1.40
N ALA A 51 -7.16 4.40 1.40
CA ALA A 51 -7.71 5.22 0.31
C ALA A 51 -7.00 4.99 -1.03
N MET A 52 -5.73 4.57 -1.04
CA MET A 52 -5.00 4.19 -2.25
C MET A 52 -5.30 2.75 -2.70
N THR A 53 -5.47 1.82 -1.76
CA THR A 53 -5.65 0.39 -2.06
C THR A 53 -7.08 0.05 -2.47
N VAL A 54 -8.09 0.65 -1.84
CA VAL A 54 -9.51 0.45 -2.16
C VAL A 54 -9.80 0.69 -3.66
N PRO A 55 -9.49 1.85 -4.26
CA PRO A 55 -9.73 2.06 -5.69
C PRO A 55 -8.84 1.18 -6.56
N ALA A 56 -7.58 0.94 -6.17
CA ALA A 56 -6.66 0.11 -6.95
C ALA A 56 -7.18 -1.32 -7.15
N ILE A 57 -7.85 -1.90 -6.15
CA ILE A 57 -8.47 -3.23 -6.25
C ILE A 57 -9.60 -3.26 -7.29
N PHE A 58 -10.40 -2.20 -7.37
CA PHE A 58 -11.49 -2.11 -8.35
C PHE A 58 -10.98 -1.84 -9.77
N TYR A 59 -9.94 -1.01 -9.93
CA TYR A 59 -9.36 -0.72 -11.25
C TYR A 59 -8.43 -1.82 -11.78
N ALA A 60 -7.93 -2.70 -10.92
CA ALA A 60 -7.08 -3.82 -11.34
C ALA A 60 -7.85 -4.90 -12.12
N THR A 61 -9.19 -4.92 -12.05
CA THR A 61 -10.03 -5.90 -12.74
C THR A 61 -11.00 -5.18 -13.68
N ASP A 62 -11.18 -5.69 -14.90
CA ASP A 62 -12.10 -5.12 -15.90
C ASP A 62 -13.57 -5.21 -15.42
N ASN A 63 -13.86 -6.17 -14.54
CA ASN A 63 -15.19 -6.38 -13.96
C ASN A 63 -15.24 -6.07 -12.45
N ILE A 64 -16.15 -5.15 -12.10
CA ILE A 64 -16.46 -4.71 -10.74
C ILE A 64 -16.85 -5.89 -9.83
N ILE A 65 -17.53 -6.92 -10.37
CA ILE A 65 -18.03 -8.07 -9.61
C ILE A 65 -16.87 -8.92 -9.07
N SER A 66 -15.85 -9.17 -9.90
CA SER A 66 -14.64 -9.89 -9.51
C SER A 66 -13.82 -9.12 -8.47
N GLY A 67 -13.76 -7.79 -8.58
CA GLY A 67 -13.10 -6.92 -7.60
C GLY A 67 -13.78 -6.96 -6.22
N VAL A 68 -15.12 -6.95 -6.17
CA VAL A 68 -15.88 -7.08 -4.91
C VAL A 68 -15.64 -8.46 -4.27
N LEU A 69 -15.69 -9.54 -5.05
CA LEU A 69 -15.43 -10.89 -4.56
C LEU A 69 -14.02 -11.03 -3.97
N ALA A 70 -13.01 -10.50 -4.67
CA ALA A 70 -11.62 -10.50 -4.21
C ALA A 70 -11.42 -9.67 -2.93
N LEU A 71 -12.12 -8.55 -2.79
CA LEU A 71 -12.07 -7.73 -1.58
C LEU A 71 -12.67 -8.48 -0.39
N VAL A 72 -13.82 -9.15 -0.57
CA VAL A 72 -14.46 -9.94 0.49
C VAL A 72 -13.57 -11.11 0.91
N THR A 73 -13.00 -11.85 -0.03
CA THR A 73 -12.11 -12.98 0.28
C THR A 73 -10.82 -12.53 0.95
N ALA A 74 -10.23 -11.41 0.51
CA ALA A 74 -9.05 -10.81 1.13
C ALA A 74 -9.32 -10.32 2.55
N VAL A 75 -10.46 -9.68 2.81
CA VAL A 75 -10.85 -9.22 4.15
C VAL A 75 -11.04 -10.41 5.09
N ILE A 76 -11.75 -11.46 4.65
CA ILE A 76 -11.95 -12.67 5.46
C ILE A 76 -10.60 -13.34 5.78
N ALA A 77 -9.72 -13.47 4.78
CA ALA A 77 -8.39 -14.04 4.97
C ALA A 77 -7.50 -13.18 5.89
N SER A 78 -7.61 -11.85 5.81
CA SER A 78 -6.89 -10.92 6.67
C SER A 78 -7.37 -10.99 8.13
N LEU A 79 -8.67 -11.18 8.37
CA LEU A 79 -9.23 -11.31 9.73
C LEU A 79 -8.80 -12.60 10.43
N LEU A 80 -8.41 -13.63 9.67
CA LEU A 80 -7.83 -14.86 10.21
C LEU A 80 -6.36 -14.70 10.68
N GLY A 81 -5.80 -13.48 10.67
CA GLY A 81 -4.45 -13.20 11.14
C GLY A 81 -3.35 -13.81 10.26
N ARG A 82 -3.66 -14.13 9.00
CA ARG A 82 -2.69 -14.71 8.07
C ARG A 82 -1.74 -13.64 7.53
N GLY A 83 -0.49 -14.05 7.28
CA GLY A 83 0.54 -13.15 6.76
C GLY A 83 0.15 -12.51 5.42
N LEU A 84 0.65 -11.29 5.17
CA LEU A 84 0.33 -10.46 4.00
C LEU A 84 0.46 -11.22 2.67
N VAL A 85 1.49 -12.06 2.55
CA VAL A 85 1.76 -12.88 1.36
C VAL A 85 0.64 -13.91 1.12
N VAL A 86 0.12 -14.53 2.18
CA VAL A 86 -0.95 -15.53 2.07
C VAL A 86 -2.26 -14.86 1.67
N VAL A 87 -2.57 -13.69 2.23
CA VAL A 87 -3.75 -12.90 1.86
C VAL A 87 -3.68 -12.49 0.39
N ALA A 88 -2.51 -12.00 -0.07
CA ALA A 88 -2.29 -11.63 -1.47
C ALA A 88 -2.44 -12.83 -2.42
N ALA A 89 -1.88 -13.99 -2.05
CA ALA A 89 -2.01 -15.21 -2.87
C ALA A 89 -3.48 -15.65 -3.00
N ILE A 90 -4.24 -15.65 -1.91
CA ILE A 90 -5.68 -15.99 -1.93
C ILE A 90 -6.47 -14.99 -2.77
N ALA A 91 -6.18 -13.69 -2.64
CA ALA A 91 -6.81 -12.64 -3.45
C ALA A 91 -6.54 -12.88 -4.95
N CYS A 92 -5.29 -13.13 -5.36
CA CYS A 92 -4.97 -13.41 -6.76
C CYS A 92 -5.64 -14.68 -7.27
N ILE A 93 -5.69 -15.75 -6.49
CA ILE A 93 -6.36 -17.01 -6.89
C ILE A 93 -7.87 -16.78 -7.05
N THR A 94 -8.48 -15.98 -6.17
CA THR A 94 -9.92 -15.68 -6.26
C THR A 94 -10.27 -14.78 -7.44
N VAL A 95 -9.44 -13.78 -7.76
CA VAL A 95 -9.59 -12.99 -9.01
C VAL A 95 -9.43 -13.89 -10.22
N LEU A 96 -8.40 -14.74 -10.26
CA LEU A 96 -8.15 -15.64 -11.40
C LEU A 96 -9.31 -16.63 -11.59
N ALA A 97 -9.84 -17.20 -10.51
CA ALA A 97 -10.99 -18.09 -10.56
C ALA A 97 -12.28 -17.36 -10.97
N ALA A 98 -12.50 -16.13 -10.49
CA ALA A 98 -13.68 -15.33 -10.85
C ALA A 98 -13.64 -14.89 -12.31
N ASP A 99 -12.49 -14.40 -12.78
CA ASP A 99 -12.28 -13.96 -14.17
C ASP A 99 -12.39 -15.13 -15.15
N SER A 100 -11.77 -16.28 -14.84
CA SER A 100 -11.90 -17.48 -15.66
C SER A 100 -13.30 -18.09 -15.67
N ALA A 101 -14.03 -18.08 -14.54
CA ALA A 101 -15.42 -18.52 -14.50
C ALA A 101 -16.36 -17.60 -15.31
N MET A 102 -16.02 -16.32 -15.44
CA MET A 102 -16.81 -15.34 -16.17
C MET A 102 -16.46 -15.28 -17.66
N LEU A 103 -15.24 -15.62 -18.06
CA LEU A 103 -14.85 -15.81 -19.47
C LEU A 103 -15.40 -17.09 -20.10
N VAL A 104 -15.79 -18.08 -19.29
CA VAL A 104 -16.34 -19.37 -19.74
C VAL A 104 -17.87 -19.32 -19.94
N MET A 105 -18.55 -18.26 -19.48
CA MET A 105 -20.00 -18.07 -19.57
C MET A 105 -20.36 -17.02 -20.62
#